data_AF-A0A970SWU1-F1
#
_entry.id   AF-A0A970SWU1-F1
#
_cell.length_a   1.000
_cell.length_b   1.000
_cell.length_c   1.000
_cell.angle_alpha   90.00
_cell.angle_beta   90.00
_cell.angle_gamma   90.00
#
_symmetry.space_group_name_H-M   'P 1'
#
loop_
_entity.id
_entity.type
_entity.pdbx_description
1 polymer ?
#
loop_
_entity_poly.entity_id
_entity_poly.type
_entity_poly.pdbx_seq_one_letter_code
_entity_poly.pdbx_strand_id
1 'polypeptide(L)'
;MALTRAYIIHISAIIAIGLAMYFPGLDIVLALVYLYLVYKEAGYWRQSLNRAGMASVALLWQAPGYLLGGAILLTAESISQFSYYYIFMLELWGTPLLPLFSLLPAWTLLDRPLYYYLLFMLVPCLSLHYYYPALIKKKTKSRSAGSN
;
A
#
# COMPACT_ATOMS: atom_id res chain seq x y z
N MET A 1 -14.52 -7.49 7.88
CA MET A 1 -13.85 -6.70 8.92
C MET A 1 -12.39 -6.35 8.57
N ALA A 2 -11.53 -7.31 8.23
CA ALA A 2 -10.12 -7.04 7.85
C ALA A 2 -9.97 -6.02 6.71
N LEU A 3 -10.72 -6.22 5.62
CA LEU A 3 -10.74 -5.30 4.48
C LEU A 3 -11.12 -3.87 4.88
N THR A 4 -12.21 -3.72 5.62
CA THR A 4 -12.69 -2.42 6.12
C THR A 4 -11.65 -1.71 6.97
N ARG A 5 -10.97 -2.43 7.87
CA ARG A 5 -9.90 -1.86 8.71
C ARG A 5 -8.70 -1.40 7.87
N ALA A 6 -8.31 -2.17 6.85
CA ALA A 6 -7.25 -1.76 5.92
C ALA A 6 -7.61 -0.46 5.17
N TYR A 7 -8.85 -0.34 4.70
CA TYR A 7 -9.35 0.91 4.10
C TYR A 7 -9.36 2.08 5.10
N ILE A 8 -9.81 1.87 6.34
CA ILE A 8 -9.82 2.92 7.37
C ILE A 8 -8.40 3.42 7.64
N ILE A 9 -7.43 2.51 7.80
CA ILE A 9 -6.02 2.88 8.01
C ILE A 9 -5.52 3.68 6.80
N HIS A 10 -5.80 3.22 5.58
CA HIS A 10 -5.31 3.86 4.36
C HIS A 10 -5.91 5.25 4.14
N ILE A 11 -7.23 5.41 4.25
CA ILE A 11 -7.91 6.69 4.05
C ILE A 11 -7.52 7.69 5.14
N SER A 12 -7.40 7.21 6.39
CA SER A 12 -6.89 8.05 7.49
C SER A 12 -5.46 8.51 7.23
N ALA A 13 -4.61 7.63 6.68
CA ALA A 13 -3.24 7.97 6.31
C ALA A 13 -3.18 8.96 5.15
N ILE A 14 -4.04 8.85 4.14
CA ILE A 14 -4.13 9.84 3.04
C ILE A 14 -4.37 11.24 3.63
N ILE A 15 -5.33 11.36 4.55
CA ILE A 15 -5.66 12.65 5.18
C ILE A 15 -4.51 13.13 6.07
N ALA A 16 -4.03 12.28 6.98
CA ALA A 16 -3.01 12.66 7.95
C ALA A 16 -1.68 13.05 7.28
N ILE A 17 -1.24 12.27 6.30
CA ILE A 17 0.00 12.51 5.58
C ILE A 17 -0.16 13.67 4.59
N GLY A 18 -1.29 13.77 3.90
CA GLY A 18 -1.59 14.91 3.03
C GLY A 18 -1.56 16.24 3.78
N LEU A 19 -2.06 16.27 5.02
CA LEU A 19 -1.92 17.44 5.90
C LEU A 19 -0.50 17.62 6.44
N ALA A 20 0.26 16.54 6.63
CA ALA A 20 1.63 16.62 7.13
C ALA A 20 2.64 17.03 6.04
N MET A 21 2.29 16.98 4.76
CA MET A 21 3.16 17.46 3.67
C MET A 21 3.50 18.96 3.77
N TYR A 22 2.74 19.74 4.56
CA TYR A 22 3.08 21.12 4.91
C TYR A 22 4.22 21.23 5.95
N PHE A 23 4.63 20.12 6.56
CA PHE A 23 5.66 20.03 7.59
C PHE A 23 6.71 18.99 7.18
N PRO A 24 7.77 19.39 6.44
CA PRO A 24 8.78 18.47 5.94
C PRO A 24 9.39 17.61 7.05
N GLY A 25 9.40 16.29 6.83
CA GLY A 25 9.91 15.30 7.78
C GLY A 25 8.81 14.65 8.62
N LEU A 26 7.74 15.38 9.00
CA LEU A 26 6.60 14.77 9.69
C LEU A 26 5.84 13.81 8.77
N ASP A 27 5.69 14.20 7.51
CA ASP A 27 5.13 13.38 6.43
C ASP A 27 5.88 12.05 6.24
N ILE A 28 7.21 12.08 6.29
CA ILE A 28 8.07 10.88 6.22
C ILE A 28 7.85 10.00 7.45
N VAL A 29 7.85 10.59 8.65
CA VAL A 29 7.60 9.84 9.90
C VAL A 29 6.22 9.17 9.86
N LEU A 30 5.19 9.89 9.42
CA LEU A 30 3.84 9.33 9.30
C LEU A 30 3.73 8.26 8.22
N ALA A 31 4.47 8.38 7.10
CA ALA A 31 4.55 7.33 6.09
C ALA A 31 5.16 6.03 6.66
N LEU A 32 6.21 6.14 7.48
CA LEU A 32 6.79 4.99 8.19
C LEU A 32 5.83 4.39 9.22
N VAL A 33 5.12 5.23 9.99
CA VAL A 33 4.07 4.79 10.92
C VAL A 33 2.96 4.07 10.17
N TYR A 34 2.53 4.59 9.02
CA TYR A 34 1.54 3.96 8.16
C TYR A 34 1.99 2.56 7.71
N LEU A 35 3.21 2.41 7.19
CA LEU A 35 3.75 1.09 6.83
C LEU A 35 3.79 0.12 8.01
N TYR A 36 4.16 0.60 9.20
CA TYR A 36 4.14 -0.20 10.42
C TYR A 36 2.73 -0.64 10.81
N LEU A 37 1.74 0.25 10.76
CA LEU A 37 0.34 -0.06 11.07
C LEU A 37 -0.24 -1.09 10.10
N VAL A 38 0.03 -0.95 8.80
CA VAL A 38 -0.37 -1.92 7.77
C VAL A 38 0.21 -3.30 8.07
N TYR A 39 1.50 -3.36 8.40
CA TYR A 39 2.17 -4.62 8.77
C TYR A 39 1.57 -5.25 10.03
N LYS A 40 1.30 -4.44 11.07
CA LYS A 40 0.68 -4.90 12.32
C LYS A 40 -0.74 -5.40 12.12
N GLU A 41 -1.53 -4.72 11.29
CA GLU A 41 -2.89 -5.13 10.92
C GLU A 41 -2.88 -6.49 10.22
N ALA A 42 -2.01 -6.67 9.23
CA ALA A 42 -1.83 -7.94 8.55
C ALA A 42 -1.36 -9.06 9.50
N GLY A 43 -0.43 -8.74 10.41
CA GLY A 43 0.05 -9.67 11.44
C GLY A 43 -1.04 -10.13 12.41
N TYR A 44 -1.98 -9.25 12.76
CA TYR A 44 -3.15 -9.57 13.57
C TYR A 44 -4.07 -10.55 12.81
N TRP A 45 -4.43 -10.24 11.57
CA TRP A 45 -5.37 -11.07 10.79
C TRP A 45 -4.80 -12.38 10.30
N ARG A 46 -3.48 -12.51 10.22
CA ARG A 46 -2.79 -13.78 9.92
C ARG A 46 -3.22 -14.92 10.84
N GLN A 47 -3.65 -14.63 12.07
CA GLN A 47 -4.09 -15.66 13.01
C GLN A 47 -5.47 -16.23 12.66
N SER A 48 -6.32 -15.43 12.01
CA SER A 48 -7.73 -15.73 11.76
C SER A 48 -8.04 -16.03 10.28
N LEU A 49 -7.23 -15.51 9.35
CA LEU A 49 -7.41 -15.71 7.91
C LEU A 49 -6.43 -16.76 7.36
N ASN A 50 -6.90 -17.57 6.42
CA ASN A 50 -6.03 -18.45 5.62
C ASN A 50 -5.23 -17.62 4.58
N ARG A 51 -4.29 -18.27 3.86
CA ARG A 51 -3.45 -17.57 2.87
C ARG A 51 -4.25 -16.94 1.74
N ALA A 52 -5.30 -17.60 1.27
CA ALA A 52 -6.18 -17.06 0.23
C ALA A 52 -6.89 -15.80 0.72
N GLY A 53 -7.46 -15.82 1.92
CA GLY A 53 -8.11 -14.66 2.55
C GLY A 53 -7.14 -13.50 2.76
N MET A 54 -5.90 -13.76 3.17
CA MET A 54 -4.85 -12.72 3.26
C MET A 54 -4.54 -12.12 1.88
N ALA A 55 -4.45 -12.94 0.83
CA ALA A 55 -4.22 -12.47 -0.54
C ALA A 55 -5.41 -11.65 -1.06
N SER A 56 -6.64 -12.11 -0.82
CA SER A 56 -7.85 -11.38 -1.16
C SER A 56 -7.88 -10.00 -0.49
N VAL A 57 -7.59 -9.92 0.82
CA VAL A 57 -7.53 -8.62 1.50
C VAL A 57 -6.44 -7.77 0.88
N ALA A 58 -5.23 -8.31 0.68
CA ALA A 58 -4.06 -7.60 0.13
C ALA A 58 -4.30 -7.01 -1.27
N LEU A 59 -5.11 -7.66 -2.11
CA LEU A 59 -5.46 -7.17 -3.44
C LEU A 59 -6.67 -6.22 -3.41
N LEU A 60 -7.73 -6.59 -2.69
CA LEU A 60 -9.00 -5.86 -2.72
C LEU A 60 -8.92 -4.48 -2.05
N TRP A 61 -8.10 -4.32 -1.01
CA TRP A 61 -7.93 -2.99 -0.41
C TRP A 61 -7.14 -2.05 -1.30
N GLN A 62 -6.32 -2.57 -2.21
CA GLN A 62 -5.56 -1.81 -3.20
C GLN A 62 -6.28 -1.74 -4.56
N ALA A 63 -7.53 -2.24 -4.64
CA ALA A 63 -8.29 -2.28 -5.88
C ALA A 63 -8.41 -0.90 -6.56
N PRO A 64 -8.65 0.23 -5.85
CA PRO A 64 -8.67 1.55 -6.49
C PRO A 64 -7.36 1.87 -7.22
N GLY A 65 -6.21 1.60 -6.57
CA GLY A 65 -4.90 1.79 -7.18
C GLY A 65 -4.68 0.88 -8.40
N TYR A 66 -5.08 -0.39 -8.33
CA TYR A 66 -4.96 -1.31 -9.47
C TYR A 66 -5.84 -0.91 -10.65
N LEU A 67 -7.07 -0.46 -10.39
CA LEU A 67 -7.99 0.00 -11.43
C LEU A 67 -7.47 1.26 -12.12
N LEU A 68 -6.99 2.24 -11.34
CA LEU A 68 -6.42 3.49 -11.86
C LEU A 68 -5.13 3.23 -12.65
N GLY A 69 -4.18 2.49 -12.07
CA GLY A 69 -2.92 2.14 -12.74
C GLY A 69 -3.14 1.32 -14.00
N GLY A 70 -4.05 0.33 -13.96
CA GLY A 70 -4.42 -0.48 -15.11
C GLY A 70 -5.08 0.34 -16.23
N ALA A 71 -5.97 1.27 -15.89
CA ALA A 71 -6.60 2.14 -16.87
C ALA A 71 -5.58 3.04 -17.60
N ILE A 72 -4.60 3.58 -16.89
CA ILE A 72 -3.52 4.37 -17.48
C ILE A 72 -2.63 3.50 -18.38
N LEU A 73 -2.15 2.35 -17.86
CA LEU A 73 -1.22 1.48 -18.60
C LEU A 73 -1.83 0.83 -19.84
N LEU A 74 -3.13 0.52 -19.82
CA LEU A 74 -3.84 -0.04 -20.97
C LEU A 74 -4.34 1.04 -21.93
N THR A 75 -3.91 2.30 -21.77
CA THR A 75 -4.32 3.44 -22.60
C THR A 75 -5.84 3.59 -22.71
N ALA A 76 -6.57 3.25 -21.64
CA ALA A 76 -8.01 3.46 -21.53
C ALA A 76 -8.38 4.96 -21.39
N GLU A 77 -7.41 5.84 -21.67
CA GLU A 77 -7.54 7.29 -21.60
C GLU A 77 -8.57 7.84 -22.60
N SER A 78 -8.83 7.11 -23.68
CA SER A 78 -9.82 7.48 -24.69
C SER A 78 -11.27 7.14 -24.31
N ILE A 79 -11.51 6.45 -23.20
CA ILE A 79 -12.84 5.94 -22.84
C ILE A 79 -13.74 7.02 -22.22
N SER A 80 -13.15 8.04 -21.59
CA SER A 80 -13.90 9.11 -20.91
C SER A 80 -13.04 10.35 -20.73
N GLN A 81 -13.66 11.55 -20.78
CA GLN A 81 -12.98 12.81 -20.42
C GLN A 81 -12.46 12.84 -18.97
N PHE A 82 -12.91 11.91 -18.14
CA PHE A 82 -12.44 11.75 -16.76
C PHE A 82 -11.03 11.15 -16.65
N SER A 83 -10.52 10.56 -17.73
CA SER A 83 -9.20 9.91 -17.77
C SER A 83 -8.04 10.86 -17.46
N TYR A 84 -8.20 12.14 -17.78
CA TYR A 84 -7.22 13.19 -17.44
C TYR A 84 -6.91 13.25 -15.94
N TYR A 85 -7.85 12.84 -15.07
CA TYR A 85 -7.68 12.85 -13.62
C TYR A 85 -7.11 11.55 -13.06
N TYR A 86 -6.89 10.50 -13.87
CA TYR A 86 -6.49 9.19 -13.34
C TYR A 86 -5.12 9.22 -12.66
N ILE A 87 -4.15 9.95 -13.21
CA ILE A 87 -2.83 10.09 -12.60
C ILE A 87 -2.96 10.79 -11.24
N PHE A 88 -3.71 11.90 -11.18
CA PHE A 88 -3.96 12.61 -9.93
C PHE A 88 -4.67 11.73 -8.89
N MET A 89 -5.65 10.92 -9.29
CA MET A 89 -6.32 9.99 -8.39
C MET A 89 -5.39 8.87 -7.91
N LEU A 90 -4.49 8.41 -8.77
CA LEU A 90 -3.49 7.41 -8.41
C LEU A 90 -2.45 7.99 -7.44
N GLU A 91 -2.04 9.24 -7.65
CA GLU A 91 -1.21 10.01 -6.71
C GLU A 91 -1.92 10.19 -5.37
N LEU A 92 -3.20 10.57 -5.38
CA LEU A 92 -4.02 10.70 -4.17
C LEU A 92 -4.09 9.37 -3.41
N TRP A 93 -4.30 8.26 -4.12
CA TRP A 93 -4.27 6.92 -3.54
C TRP A 93 -2.88 6.54 -2.98
N GLY A 94 -1.83 6.93 -3.70
CA GLY A 94 -0.43 6.73 -3.32
C GLY A 94 0.08 7.63 -2.19
N THR A 95 -0.67 8.68 -1.80
CA THR A 95 -0.29 9.71 -0.81
C THR A 95 0.44 9.16 0.42
N PRO A 96 0.00 8.05 1.06
CA PRO A 96 0.65 7.58 2.27
C PRO A 96 2.11 7.16 2.11
N LEU A 97 2.57 6.95 0.88
CA LEU A 97 3.95 6.55 0.58
C LEU A 97 4.72 7.60 -0.23
N LEU A 98 4.05 8.60 -0.81
CA LEU A 98 4.71 9.65 -1.59
C LEU A 98 5.84 10.38 -0.82
N PRO A 99 5.73 10.67 0.49
CA PRO A 99 6.84 11.30 1.22
C PRO A 99 8.14 10.49 1.16
N LEU A 100 8.07 9.17 1.05
CA LEU A 100 9.27 8.32 0.96
C LEU A 100 10.00 8.52 -0.38
N PHE A 101 9.31 8.96 -1.43
CA PHE A 101 9.95 9.29 -2.71
C PHE A 101 10.80 10.55 -2.63
N SER A 102 10.54 11.45 -1.68
CA SER A 102 11.40 12.63 -1.45
C SER A 102 12.82 12.27 -1.01
N LEU A 103 13.01 11.05 -0.47
CA LEU A 103 14.32 10.53 -0.09
C LEU A 103 15.12 10.00 -1.28
N LEU A 104 14.46 9.78 -2.43
CA LEU A 104 15.13 9.31 -3.63
C LEU A 104 15.79 10.48 -4.36
N PRO A 105 16.95 10.26 -4.98
CA PRO A 105 17.54 11.27 -5.85
C PRO A 105 16.61 11.60 -7.01
N ALA A 106 16.67 12.85 -7.49
CA ALA A 106 15.88 13.36 -8.62
C ALA A 106 16.36 12.80 -9.97
N TRP A 107 16.27 11.48 -10.12
CA TRP A 107 16.64 10.78 -11.34
C TRP A 107 15.52 10.84 -12.37
N THR A 108 15.94 10.93 -13.62
CA THR A 108 15.07 10.86 -14.80
C THR A 108 15.34 9.56 -15.54
N LEU A 109 14.28 8.90 -15.97
CA LEU A 109 14.31 7.72 -16.82
C LEU A 109 13.39 7.99 -18.01
N LEU A 110 13.88 7.80 -19.23
CA LEU A 110 13.11 8.05 -20.48
C LEU A 110 12.40 9.42 -20.48
N ASP A 111 13.15 10.47 -20.12
CA ASP A 111 12.67 11.87 -20.03
C ASP A 111 11.53 12.12 -19.04
N ARG A 112 11.27 11.16 -18.13
CA ARG A 112 10.29 11.30 -17.05
C ARG A 112 10.96 11.14 -15.69
N PRO A 113 10.51 11.87 -14.66
CA PRO A 113 10.99 11.65 -13.29
C PRO A 113 10.74 10.21 -12.84
N LEU A 114 11.71 9.61 -12.13
CA LEU A 114 11.64 8.23 -11.66
C LEU A 114 10.38 7.95 -10.82
N TYR A 115 9.93 8.93 -10.02
CA TYR A 115 8.74 8.79 -9.17
C TYR A 115 7.47 8.43 -9.96
N TYR A 116 7.39 8.85 -11.23
CA TYR A 116 6.26 8.55 -12.10
C TYR A 116 6.10 7.04 -12.32
N TYR A 117 7.21 6.33 -12.53
CA TYR A 117 7.22 4.87 -12.66
C TYR A 117 6.98 4.17 -11.32
N LEU A 118 7.54 4.73 -10.25
CA LEU A 118 7.37 4.17 -8.90
C LEU A 118 5.92 4.24 -8.43
N LEU A 119 5.13 5.21 -8.90
CA LEU A 119 3.71 5.34 -8.62
C LEU A 119 2.93 4.06 -8.99
N PHE A 120 3.22 3.47 -10.15
CA PHE A 120 2.60 2.20 -10.59
C PHE A 120 3.04 1.01 -9.73
N MET A 121 4.24 1.07 -9.15
CA MET A 121 4.78 0.02 -8.30
C MET A 121 4.30 0.11 -6.85
N LEU A 122 3.83 1.27 -6.38
CA LEU A 122 3.32 1.44 -5.01
C LEU A 122 2.21 0.44 -4.67
N VAL A 123 1.27 0.28 -5.58
CA VAL A 123 0.09 -0.58 -5.41
C VAL A 123 0.50 -2.04 -5.18
N PRO A 124 1.26 -2.71 -6.09
CA PRO A 124 1.72 -4.07 -5.84
C PRO A 124 2.67 -4.18 -4.64
N CYS A 125 3.53 -3.18 -4.40
CA CYS A 125 4.40 -3.20 -3.22
C CYS A 125 3.61 -3.17 -1.91
N LEU A 126 2.55 -2.35 -1.81
CA LEU A 126 1.67 -2.32 -0.63
C LEU A 126 0.88 -3.62 -0.45
N SER A 127 0.38 -4.20 -1.55
CA SER A 127 -0.27 -5.51 -1.51
C SER A 127 0.68 -6.59 -1.01
N LEU A 128 1.92 -6.62 -1.50
CA LEU A 128 2.95 -7.56 -1.04
C LEU A 128 3.33 -7.31 0.42
N HIS A 129 3.46 -6.05 0.84
CA HIS A 129 3.75 -5.68 2.23
C HIS A 129 2.64 -6.18 3.18
N TYR A 130 1.38 -6.01 2.82
CA TYR A 130 0.26 -6.56 3.58
C TYR A 130 0.28 -8.10 3.59
N TYR A 131 0.65 -8.73 2.48
CA TYR A 131 0.68 -10.19 2.38
C TYR A 131 1.87 -10.84 3.10
N TYR A 132 2.99 -10.11 3.26
CA TYR A 132 4.25 -10.63 3.77
C TYR A 132 4.15 -11.42 5.09
N PRO A 133 3.37 -11.01 6.11
CA PRO A 133 3.17 -11.82 7.32
C PRO A 133 2.69 -13.24 7.05
N ALA A 134 1.87 -13.46 6.02
CA ALA A 134 1.35 -14.79 5.67
C ALA A 134 2.42 -15.76 5.14
N LEU A 135 3.54 -15.22 4.63
CA LEU A 135 4.68 -15.99 4.11
C LEU A 135 5.62 -16.47 5.22
N ILE A 136 5.68 -15.74 6.34
CA ILE A 136 6.50 -16.12 7.49
C ILE A 136 5.98 -17.47 8.02
N LYS A 137 6.85 -18.44 8.29
CA LYS A 137 6.42 -19.73 8.88
C LYS A 137 5.91 -19.49 10.31
N LYS A 138 4.82 -20.15 10.72
CA LYS A 138 4.46 -20.20 12.15
C LYS A 138 5.59 -20.98 12.84
N LYS A 139 6.28 -20.40 13.82
CA LYS A 139 7.03 -21.21 14.77
C LYS A 139 5.99 -22.03 15.54
N THR A 140 5.84 -23.30 15.16
CA THR A 140 5.04 -24.25 15.92
C THR A 140 5.62 -24.30 17.32
N LYS A 141 4.93 -23.74 18.30
CA LYS A 141 5.29 -23.88 19.70
C LYS A 141 4.96 -25.32 20.05
N SER A 142 5.91 -26.24 19.79
CA SER A 142 5.88 -27.59 20.32
C SER A 142 5.96 -27.45 21.84
N ARG A 143 4.79 -27.33 22.48
CA ARG A 143 4.67 -27.74 23.87
C ARG A 143 4.75 -29.26 23.81
N SER A 144 5.95 -29.79 24.01
CA SER A 144 6.10 -31.18 24.41
C SER A 144 5.20 -31.36 25.63
N ALA A 145 4.18 -32.19 25.47
CA ALA A 145 3.50 -32.80 26.58
C ALA A 145 4.58 -33.49 27.42
N GLY A 146 4.94 -32.90 28.55
CA GLY A 146 5.60 -33.62 29.62
C GLY A 146 4.53 -34.47 30.30
N SER A 147 4.26 -35.64 29.74
CA SER A 147 3.78 -36.77 30.53
C SER A 147 5.00 -37.34 31.26
N ASN A 148 4.98 -37.29 32.58
CA ASN A 148 5.40 -38.33 33.52
C ASN A 148 5.19 -37.80 34.94
#